data_AF-A0A4R9EU97-F1
#
_entry.id   AF-A0A4R9EU97-F1
#
_cell.length_a   1.000
_cell.length_b   1.000
_cell.length_c   1.000
_cell.angle_alpha   90.00
_cell.angle_beta   90.00
_cell.angle_gamma   90.00
#
_symmetry.space_group_name_H-M   'P 1'
#
loop_
_entity.id
_entity.type
_entity.pdbx_description
1 polymer ?
#
loop_
_entity_poly.entity_id
_entity_poly.type
_entity_poly.pdbx_seq_one_letter_code
_entity_poly.pdbx_strand_id
1 'polypeptide(L)'
;MSETGNTAPATTSIPGYVAGTWKVDPAHSEIAFSVRLLMISKTRGRFTTHDVTLVTDKDPLRSSVTATIDLASIDTGNEKRDNHLRATDYLDVDTYPTMSYRSTGVRQTVDGWAVDGELTLHGVTRQVPLTLKVNTFSSDQREGQRAGFSATAEINRRDFGIDAGGVALSNKVSISLEIQAVLHK
;
A
#
# COMPACT_ATOMS: atom_id res chain seq x y z
N MET A 1 5.85 3.01 -50.50
CA MET A 1 4.60 2.64 -49.82
C MET A 1 4.97 2.33 -48.39
N SER A 2 4.53 3.17 -47.47
CA SER A 2 4.92 3.13 -46.06
C SER A 2 3.93 2.26 -45.30
N GLU A 3 4.37 1.11 -44.77
CA GLU A 3 3.62 0.37 -43.77
C GLU A 3 4.18 0.73 -42.39
N THR A 4 3.51 1.67 -41.73
CA THR A 4 3.66 1.92 -40.30
C THR A 4 3.02 0.75 -39.55
N GLY A 5 3.85 -0.22 -39.16
CA GLY A 5 3.47 -1.26 -38.20
C GLY A 5 3.15 -0.63 -36.85
N ASN A 6 1.87 -0.54 -36.53
CA ASN A 6 1.37 -0.20 -35.20
C ASN A 6 1.65 -1.38 -34.26
N THR A 7 2.79 -1.36 -33.58
CA THR A 7 3.10 -2.34 -32.53
C THR A 7 2.22 -2.04 -31.33
N ALA A 8 1.12 -2.78 -31.18
CA ALA A 8 0.38 -2.83 -29.93
C ALA A 8 1.35 -3.25 -28.80
N PRO A 9 1.30 -2.62 -27.60
CA PRO A 9 2.18 -3.00 -26.51
C PRO A 9 1.96 -4.46 -26.15
N ALA A 10 3.06 -5.22 -26.00
CA ALA A 10 3.01 -6.62 -25.59
C ALA A 10 2.35 -6.72 -24.21
N THR A 11 1.21 -7.41 -24.12
CA THR A 11 0.57 -7.72 -22.85
C THR A 11 1.50 -8.63 -22.05
N THR A 12 2.23 -8.06 -21.09
CA THR A 12 3.03 -8.83 -20.13
C THR A 12 2.11 -9.77 -19.36
N SER A 13 2.07 -11.04 -19.77
CA SER A 13 1.28 -12.08 -19.11
C SER A 13 1.87 -12.37 -17.74
N ILE A 14 1.09 -12.11 -16.68
CA ILE A 14 1.44 -12.48 -15.31
C ILE A 14 1.14 -13.98 -15.13
N PRO A 15 2.14 -14.83 -14.84
CA PRO A 15 1.91 -16.27 -14.68
C PRO A 15 0.91 -16.57 -13.58
N GLY A 16 -0.06 -17.44 -13.87
CA GLY A 16 -1.09 -17.85 -12.91
C GLY A 16 -2.13 -16.78 -12.58
N TYR A 17 -2.13 -15.64 -13.25
CA TYR A 17 -3.05 -14.54 -12.98
C TYR A 17 -4.51 -14.98 -13.06
N VAL A 18 -5.29 -14.59 -12.05
CA VAL A 18 -6.71 -14.87 -11.97
C VAL A 18 -7.44 -13.54 -11.75
N ALA A 19 -8.45 -13.29 -12.57
CA ALA A 19 -9.38 -12.18 -12.38
C ALA A 19 -10.38 -12.53 -11.27
N GLY A 20 -10.68 -11.58 -10.39
CA GLY A 20 -11.62 -11.78 -9.29
C GLY A 20 -11.44 -10.78 -8.16
N THR A 21 -12.24 -10.95 -7.11
CA THR A 21 -12.15 -10.14 -5.89
C THR A 21 -11.29 -10.88 -4.88
N TRP A 22 -10.32 -10.21 -4.28
CA TRP A 22 -9.39 -10.79 -3.32
C TRP A 22 -9.49 -10.01 -2.01
N LYS A 23 -9.55 -10.75 -0.90
CA LYS A 23 -9.43 -10.19 0.44
C LYS A 23 -8.03 -10.46 0.97
N VAL A 24 -7.38 -9.41 1.46
CA VAL A 24 -6.08 -9.56 2.12
C VAL A 24 -6.24 -10.39 3.39
N ASP A 25 -5.29 -11.28 3.60
CA ASP A 25 -5.15 -12.12 4.78
C ASP A 25 -4.25 -11.38 5.79
N PRO A 26 -4.80 -10.80 6.87
CA PRO A 26 -4.01 -9.97 7.79
C PRO A 26 -2.91 -10.75 8.52
N ALA A 27 -3.06 -12.08 8.68
CA ALA A 27 -2.08 -12.91 9.37
C ALA A 27 -0.81 -13.16 8.52
N HIS A 28 -0.91 -12.99 7.21
CA HIS A 28 0.17 -13.23 6.25
C HIS A 28 0.53 -11.98 5.45
N SER A 29 0.17 -10.81 5.99
CA SER A 29 0.39 -9.52 5.35
C SER A 29 0.98 -8.50 6.32
N GLU A 30 1.75 -7.56 5.80
CA GLU A 30 2.36 -6.47 6.55
C GLU A 30 2.17 -5.14 5.81
N ILE A 31 1.65 -4.15 6.55
CA ILE A 31 1.63 -2.74 6.17
C ILE A 31 2.62 -2.02 7.06
N ALA A 32 3.86 -1.87 6.58
CA ALA A 32 4.97 -1.30 7.35
C ALA A 32 5.33 0.10 6.86
N PHE A 33 5.92 0.87 7.77
CA PHE A 33 6.53 2.16 7.48
C PHE A 33 7.88 2.30 8.17
N SER A 34 8.70 3.23 7.68
CA SER A 34 9.89 3.67 8.38
C SER A 34 10.12 5.17 8.22
N VAL A 35 10.62 5.79 9.29
CA VAL A 35 10.97 7.21 9.33
C VAL A 35 12.39 7.35 9.86
N ARG A 36 13.18 8.22 9.23
CA ARG A 36 14.55 8.52 9.69
C ARG A 36 14.53 9.51 10.84
N LEU A 37 15.33 9.24 11.86
CA LEU A 37 15.61 10.15 12.97
C LEU A 37 17.04 10.67 12.87
N LEU A 38 17.21 12.00 12.85
CA LEU A 38 18.48 12.73 12.76
C LEU A 38 19.38 12.29 11.59
N MET A 39 18.80 11.71 10.54
CA MET A 39 19.50 10.99 9.45
C MET A 39 20.37 9.79 9.87
N ILE A 40 20.42 9.45 11.16
CA ILE A 40 21.29 8.42 11.73
C ILE A 40 20.58 7.07 11.75
N SER A 41 19.36 7.01 12.29
CA SER A 41 18.64 5.76 12.52
C SER A 41 17.27 5.77 11.85
N LYS A 42 16.66 4.58 11.76
CA LYS A 42 15.28 4.41 11.28
C LYS A 42 14.42 3.84 12.39
N THR A 43 13.35 4.56 12.73
CA THR A 43 12.23 3.97 13.47
C THR A 43 11.35 3.24 12.47
N ARG A 44 11.02 1.99 12.76
CA ARG A 44 10.09 1.16 11.99
C ARG A 44 8.82 0.99 12.78
N GLY A 45 7.72 0.87 12.07
CA GLY A 45 6.44 0.47 12.64
C GLY A 45 5.57 -0.16 11.57
N ARG A 46 4.41 -0.64 12.01
CA ARG A 46 3.39 -1.25 11.16
C ARG A 46 2.01 -0.95 11.69
N PHE A 47 1.00 -1.20 10.86
CA PHE A 47 -0.39 -1.21 11.26
C PHE A 47 -0.90 -2.65 11.25
N THR A 48 -1.42 -3.10 12.39
CA THR A 48 -1.80 -4.49 12.60
C THR A 48 -3.25 -4.79 12.25
N THR A 49 -4.09 -3.76 12.11
CA THR A 49 -5.52 -3.90 11.77
C THR A 49 -5.83 -3.14 10.49
N HIS A 50 -6.30 -3.87 9.48
CA HIS A 50 -6.62 -3.34 8.16
C HIS A 50 -7.67 -4.21 7.45
N ASP A 51 -8.47 -3.61 6.59
CA ASP A 51 -9.30 -4.29 5.60
C ASP A 51 -8.88 -3.81 4.21
N VAL A 52 -8.41 -4.74 3.39
CA VAL A 52 -7.92 -4.46 2.04
C VAL A 52 -8.58 -5.41 1.07
N THR A 53 -9.12 -4.83 0.00
CA THR A 53 -9.76 -5.54 -1.10
C THR A 53 -9.05 -5.19 -2.40
N LEU A 54 -8.68 -6.22 -3.15
CA LEU A 54 -8.16 -6.07 -4.51
C LEU A 54 -9.19 -6.64 -5.48
N VAL A 55 -9.38 -5.99 -6.62
CA VAL A 55 -10.18 -6.50 -7.73
C VAL A 55 -9.28 -6.60 -8.94
N THR A 56 -8.97 -7.82 -9.35
CA THR A 56 -8.20 -8.08 -10.57
C THR A 56 -9.16 -8.28 -11.75
N ASP A 57 -8.97 -7.54 -12.83
CA ASP A 57 -9.76 -7.67 -14.06
C ASP A 57 -9.03 -8.55 -15.09
N LYS A 58 -9.73 -9.06 -16.12
CA LYS A 58 -9.06 -9.79 -17.20
C LYS A 58 -7.99 -8.96 -17.90
N ASP A 59 -8.19 -7.65 -17.97
CA ASP A 59 -7.16 -6.67 -18.29
C ASP A 59 -6.56 -6.12 -16.98
N PRO A 60 -5.31 -6.46 -16.62
CA PRO A 60 -4.68 -5.99 -15.40
C PRO A 60 -4.70 -4.47 -15.22
N LEU A 61 -4.72 -3.69 -16.30
CA LEU A 61 -4.77 -2.22 -16.26
C LEU A 61 -6.10 -1.68 -15.69
N ARG A 62 -7.15 -2.50 -15.69
CA ARG A 62 -8.48 -2.17 -15.14
C ARG A 62 -8.68 -2.67 -13.71
N SER A 63 -7.63 -3.24 -13.10
CA SER A 63 -7.66 -3.71 -11.72
C SER A 63 -7.72 -2.54 -10.74
N SER A 64 -8.16 -2.80 -9.51
CA SER A 64 -8.25 -1.77 -8.47
C SER A 64 -7.95 -2.31 -7.08
N VAL A 65 -7.64 -1.41 -6.15
CA VAL A 65 -7.45 -1.69 -4.73
C VAL A 65 -8.14 -0.62 -3.89
N THR A 66 -8.76 -1.07 -2.80
CA THR A 66 -9.28 -0.21 -1.73
C THR A 66 -8.80 -0.75 -0.39
N ALA A 67 -8.31 0.14 0.46
CA ALA A 67 -7.82 -0.20 1.80
C ALA A 67 -8.38 0.77 2.85
N THR A 68 -8.70 0.23 4.02
CA THR A 68 -8.93 0.99 5.25
C THR A 68 -8.02 0.41 6.33
N ILE A 69 -7.27 1.28 7.00
CA ILE A 69 -6.31 0.94 8.03
C ILE A 69 -6.74 1.64 9.32
N ASP A 70 -6.83 0.89 10.41
CA ASP A 70 -7.07 1.45 11.75
C ASP A 70 -5.76 2.05 12.29
N LEU A 71 -5.75 3.36 12.51
CA LEU A 71 -4.57 4.08 12.97
C LEU A 71 -4.22 3.79 14.44
N ALA A 72 -5.21 3.38 15.25
CA ALA A 72 -4.95 2.93 16.62
C ALA A 72 -4.17 1.61 16.66
N SER A 73 -4.13 0.85 15.56
CA SER A 73 -3.39 -0.41 15.45
C SER A 73 -1.88 -0.25 15.22
N ILE A 74 -1.37 0.99 15.27
CA ILE A 74 0.06 1.28 15.14
C ILE A 74 0.88 0.54 16.20
N ASP A 75 1.94 -0.11 15.73
CA ASP A 75 2.91 -0.87 16.53
C ASP A 75 4.32 -0.53 16.03
N THR A 76 5.13 0.07 16.91
CA THR A 76 6.56 0.32 16.67
C THR A 76 7.44 -0.54 17.57
N GLY A 77 6.88 -1.53 18.27
CA GLY A 77 7.55 -2.30 19.32
C GLY A 77 7.87 -1.49 20.57
N ASN A 78 7.23 -0.33 20.78
CA ASN A 78 7.40 0.51 21.95
C ASN A 78 6.09 1.18 22.34
N GLU A 79 5.42 0.62 23.35
CA GLU A 79 4.10 1.04 23.80
C GLU A 79 4.00 2.54 24.13
N LYS A 80 5.02 3.12 24.79
CA LYS A 80 5.02 4.56 25.11
C LYS A 80 5.04 5.41 23.84
N ARG A 81 5.84 5.01 22.85
CA ARG A 81 5.89 5.69 21.56
C ARG A 81 4.59 5.50 20.78
N ASP A 82 4.01 4.31 20.81
CA ASP A 82 2.75 4.02 20.12
C ASP A 82 1.62 4.87 20.70
N ASN A 83 1.56 5.02 22.03
CA ASN A 83 0.63 5.93 22.70
C ASN A 83 0.85 7.40 22.29
N HIS A 84 2.11 7.84 22.17
CA HIS A 84 2.41 9.19 21.68
C HIS A 84 1.99 9.39 20.22
N LEU A 85 2.21 8.40 19.35
CA LEU A 85 1.87 8.49 17.93
C LEU A 85 0.36 8.52 17.69
N ARG A 86 -0.46 7.98 18.60
CA ARG A 86 -1.92 8.05 18.53
C ARG A 86 -2.50 9.42 18.89
N ALA A 87 -1.75 10.23 19.63
CA ALA A 87 -2.20 11.53 20.13
C ALA A 87 -2.35 12.58 19.01
N THR A 88 -3.00 13.70 19.36
CA THR A 88 -3.38 14.80 18.45
C THR A 88 -2.21 15.45 17.70
N ASP A 89 -1.01 15.45 18.29
CA ASP A 89 0.17 16.01 17.62
C ASP A 89 0.67 15.14 16.45
N TYR A 90 0.20 13.89 16.33
CA TYR A 90 0.65 12.91 15.35
C TYR A 90 -0.48 12.37 14.46
N LEU A 91 -1.07 11.22 14.80
CA LEU A 91 -2.11 10.60 14.01
C LEU A 91 -3.52 11.08 14.40
N ASP A 92 -3.67 11.63 15.60
CA ASP A 92 -4.93 12.11 16.16
C ASP A 92 -6.07 11.10 15.98
N VAL A 93 -5.89 9.88 16.49
CA VAL A 93 -6.76 8.73 16.17
C VAL A 93 -8.20 8.90 16.68
N ASP A 94 -8.42 9.78 17.65
CA ASP A 94 -9.76 10.10 18.15
C ASP A 94 -10.56 10.92 17.11
N THR A 95 -9.89 11.80 16.36
CA THR A 95 -10.50 12.60 15.28
C THR A 95 -10.45 11.88 13.93
N TYR A 96 -9.32 11.23 13.63
CA TYR A 96 -9.07 10.52 12.39
C TYR A 96 -8.72 9.06 12.70
N PRO A 97 -9.71 8.19 12.97
CA PRO A 97 -9.45 6.81 13.39
C PRO A 97 -8.85 5.95 12.28
N THR A 98 -9.04 6.35 11.02
CA THR A 98 -8.66 5.53 9.87
C THR A 98 -7.82 6.29 8.84
N MET A 99 -6.87 5.59 8.25
CA MET A 99 -6.23 5.94 6.99
C MET A 99 -6.87 5.10 5.87
N SER A 100 -7.11 5.70 4.70
CA SER A 100 -7.71 4.99 3.56
C SER A 100 -6.92 5.18 2.28
N TYR A 101 -6.90 4.14 1.44
CA TYR A 101 -6.29 4.19 0.12
C TYR A 101 -7.28 3.73 -0.94
N ARG A 102 -7.34 4.45 -2.07
CA ARG A 102 -8.14 4.08 -3.23
C ARG A 102 -7.31 4.24 -4.50
N SER A 103 -7.13 3.17 -5.25
CA SER A 103 -6.48 3.27 -6.56
C SER A 103 -7.30 4.10 -7.54
N THR A 104 -6.61 4.87 -8.36
CA THR A 104 -7.16 5.61 -9.50
C THR A 104 -6.75 4.99 -10.84
N GLY A 105 -5.73 4.13 -10.85
CA GLY A 105 -5.35 3.36 -12.03
C GLY A 105 -4.21 2.38 -11.77
N VAL A 106 -4.03 1.46 -12.71
CA VAL A 106 -2.88 0.54 -12.77
C VAL A 106 -2.17 0.77 -14.08
N ARG A 107 -0.85 0.90 -14.04
CA ARG A 107 -0.03 1.10 -15.24
C ARG A 107 1.25 0.28 -15.20
N GLN A 108 1.75 -0.05 -16.39
CA GLN A 108 3.06 -0.64 -16.54
C GLN A 108 4.14 0.43 -16.41
N THR A 109 5.29 0.03 -15.88
CA THR A 109 6.51 0.83 -15.78
C THR A 109 7.66 0.04 -16.38
N VAL A 110 8.81 0.69 -16.59
CA VAL A 110 10.02 0.01 -17.08
C VAL A 110 10.43 -1.15 -16.15
N ASP A 111 10.20 -0.98 -14.85
CA ASP A 111 10.67 -1.90 -13.80
C ASP A 111 9.57 -2.82 -13.25
N GLY A 112 8.37 -2.81 -13.84
CA GLY A 112 7.23 -3.63 -13.38
C GLY A 112 5.91 -2.88 -13.46
N TRP A 113 5.22 -2.74 -12.33
CA TRP A 113 3.88 -2.15 -12.26
C TRP A 113 3.83 -0.99 -11.29
N ALA A 114 2.90 -0.07 -11.51
CA ALA A 114 2.53 0.95 -10.53
C ALA A 114 1.02 0.97 -10.36
N VAL A 115 0.59 1.23 -9.13
CA VAL A 115 -0.80 1.50 -8.79
C VAL A 115 -0.87 2.97 -8.40
N ASP A 116 -1.39 3.80 -9.28
CA ASP A 116 -1.68 5.19 -8.95
C ASP A 116 -2.92 5.23 -8.03
N GLY A 117 -2.93 6.11 -7.05
CA GLY A 117 -4.03 6.17 -6.11
C GLY A 117 -3.94 7.30 -5.10
N GLU A 118 -5.03 7.43 -4.35
CA GLU A 118 -5.26 8.46 -3.37
C GLU A 118 -5.12 7.89 -1.97
N LEU A 119 -4.22 8.47 -1.19
CA LEU A 119 -4.10 8.24 0.24
C LEU A 119 -4.83 9.36 0.97
N THR A 120 -5.76 9.00 1.85
CA THR A 120 -6.36 9.91 2.82
C THR A 120 -5.83 9.58 4.21
N LEU A 121 -5.14 10.54 4.82
CA LEU A 121 -4.57 10.45 6.15
C LEU A 121 -4.77 11.80 6.85
N HIS A 122 -5.21 11.76 8.10
CA HIS A 122 -5.39 12.97 8.92
C HIS A 122 -6.29 14.04 8.23
N GLY A 123 -7.38 13.56 7.61
CA GLY A 123 -8.36 14.39 6.89
C GLY A 123 -7.91 14.94 5.53
N VAL A 124 -6.67 14.69 5.10
CA VAL A 124 -6.12 15.20 3.84
C VAL A 124 -5.92 14.07 2.83
N THR A 125 -6.36 14.31 1.60
CA THR A 125 -6.19 13.37 0.47
C THR A 125 -5.07 13.83 -0.46
N ARG A 126 -4.14 12.92 -0.80
CA ARG A 126 -3.02 13.16 -1.73
C ARG A 126 -2.83 11.99 -2.69
N GLN A 127 -2.31 12.27 -3.88
CA GLN A 127 -1.88 11.23 -4.82
C GLN A 127 -0.58 10.59 -4.31
N VAL A 128 -0.61 9.28 -4.11
CA VAL A 128 0.52 8.48 -3.61
C VAL A 128 0.59 7.20 -4.45
N PRO A 129 1.39 7.18 -5.54
CA PRO A 129 1.54 5.97 -6.34
C PRO A 129 2.32 4.89 -5.57
N LEU A 130 1.88 3.65 -5.69
CA LEU A 130 2.59 2.47 -5.19
C LEU A 130 3.40 1.84 -6.33
N THR A 131 4.69 1.62 -6.13
CA THR A 131 5.50 0.76 -7.00
C THR A 131 5.20 -0.68 -6.64
N LEU A 132 4.64 -1.45 -7.57
CA LEU A 132 4.09 -2.79 -7.35
C LEU A 132 4.96 -3.86 -8.01
N LYS A 133 5.26 -4.90 -7.24
CA LYS A 133 5.74 -6.18 -7.71
C LYS A 133 4.67 -7.25 -7.46
N VAL A 134 4.28 -7.92 -8.54
CA VAL A 134 3.44 -9.12 -8.46
C VAL A 134 4.36 -10.30 -8.20
N ASN A 135 4.20 -10.98 -7.06
CA ASN A 135 5.09 -12.08 -6.67
C ASN A 135 4.62 -13.39 -7.27
N THR A 136 3.43 -13.86 -6.90
CA THR A 136 2.88 -15.14 -7.40
C THR A 136 1.37 -15.18 -7.29
N PHE A 137 0.75 -15.95 -8.17
CA PHE A 137 -0.63 -16.43 -8.01
C PHE A 137 -0.57 -17.95 -7.84
N SER A 138 -0.99 -18.44 -6.67
CA SER A 138 -1.11 -19.86 -6.40
C SER A 138 -2.42 -20.40 -6.94
N SER A 139 -2.32 -21.50 -7.69
CA SER A 139 -3.46 -22.25 -8.22
C SER A 139 -3.93 -23.37 -7.30
N ASP A 140 -3.42 -23.46 -6.06
CA ASP A 140 -3.84 -24.54 -5.15
C ASP A 140 -5.32 -24.38 -4.76
N GLN A 141 -6.16 -25.21 -5.37
CA GLN A 141 -7.60 -25.19 -5.14
C GLN A 141 -8.00 -25.78 -3.78
N ARG A 142 -7.09 -26.49 -3.08
CA ARG A 142 -7.37 -27.09 -1.76
C ARG A 142 -7.29 -26.06 -0.64
N GLU A 143 -6.34 -25.13 -0.71
CA GLU A 143 -6.10 -24.11 0.32
C GLU A 143 -6.77 -22.75 0.00
N GLY A 144 -7.48 -22.69 -1.12
CA GLY A 144 -8.00 -21.46 -1.70
C GLY A 144 -6.95 -20.75 -2.56
N GLN A 145 -7.37 -20.18 -3.69
CA GLN A 145 -6.44 -19.43 -4.56
C GLN A 145 -5.87 -18.23 -3.81
N ARG A 146 -4.55 -18.08 -3.85
CA ARG A 146 -3.81 -17.01 -3.17
C ARG A 146 -3.02 -16.18 -4.15
N ALA A 147 -2.85 -14.90 -3.85
CA ALA A 147 -1.99 -14.00 -4.61
C ALA A 147 -1.06 -13.25 -3.66
N GLY A 148 0.21 -13.11 -4.05
CA GLY A 148 1.24 -12.40 -3.30
C GLY A 148 1.70 -11.15 -4.04
N PHE A 149 1.83 -10.04 -3.31
CA PHE A 149 2.27 -8.75 -3.84
C PHE A 149 3.25 -8.09 -2.88
N SER A 150 4.27 -7.42 -3.42
CA SER A 150 5.10 -6.49 -2.66
C SER A 150 4.92 -5.10 -3.25
N ALA A 151 4.82 -4.07 -2.42
CA ALA A 151 4.72 -2.70 -2.92
C ALA A 151 5.44 -1.70 -2.03
N THR A 152 5.87 -0.59 -2.61
CA THR A 152 6.54 0.49 -1.89
C THR A 152 5.98 1.84 -2.30
N ALA A 153 6.03 2.79 -1.37
CA ALA A 153 5.73 4.18 -1.65
C ALA A 153 6.51 5.08 -0.68
N GLU A 154 6.51 6.37 -0.98
CA GLU A 154 7.05 7.38 -0.09
C GLU A 154 6.06 8.53 0.02
N ILE A 155 5.88 9.03 1.23
CA ILE A 155 5.06 10.22 1.49
C ILE A 155 5.84 11.26 2.26
N ASN A 156 5.38 12.50 2.21
CA ASN A 156 5.79 13.55 3.13
C ASN A 156 4.69 13.76 4.17
N ARG A 157 4.98 13.48 5.44
CA ARG A 157 4.02 13.58 6.54
C ARG A 157 3.40 14.98 6.71
N ARG A 158 4.13 16.03 6.32
CA ARG A 158 3.62 17.41 6.38
C ARG A 158 2.53 17.69 5.36
N ASP A 159 2.50 16.96 4.24
CA ASP A 159 1.46 17.12 3.22
C ASP A 159 0.08 16.71 3.74
N PHE A 160 0.05 15.98 4.87
CA PHE A 160 -1.12 15.52 5.62
C PHE A 160 -1.33 16.28 6.94
N GLY A 161 -0.57 17.34 7.21
CA GLY A 161 -0.70 18.13 8.44
C GLY A 161 -0.01 17.55 9.68
N ILE A 162 0.80 16.49 9.53
CA ILE A 162 1.52 15.85 10.64
C ILE A 162 2.92 16.48 10.77
N ASP A 163 3.07 17.52 11.59
CA ASP A 163 4.34 18.28 11.73
C ASP A 163 5.12 18.05 13.04
N ALA A 164 4.65 17.17 13.94
CA ALA A 164 5.36 16.89 15.20
C ALA A 164 6.76 16.27 15.01
N GLY A 165 7.63 16.39 16.00
CA GLY A 165 8.99 15.81 15.97
C GLY A 165 10.10 16.71 15.39
N GLY A 166 9.75 17.90 14.91
CA GLY A 166 10.69 18.97 14.56
C GLY A 166 11.78 18.55 13.56
N VAL A 167 12.95 19.20 13.64
CA VAL A 167 14.09 18.93 12.74
C VAL A 167 14.73 17.55 12.94
N ALA A 168 14.43 16.89 14.06
CA ALA A 168 14.96 15.57 14.37
C ALA A 168 14.28 14.47 13.56
N LEU A 169 12.99 14.61 13.24
CA LEU A 169 12.21 13.60 12.54
C LEU A 169 12.07 13.95 11.05
N SER A 170 12.53 13.05 10.18
CA SER A 170 12.41 13.25 8.73
C SER A 170 10.94 13.45 8.32
N ASN A 171 10.74 14.32 7.33
CA ASN A 171 9.44 14.51 6.71
C ASN A 171 9.06 13.30 5.82
N LYS A 172 10.07 12.64 5.24
CA LYS A 172 9.88 11.49 4.38
C LYS A 172 9.56 10.25 5.22
N VAL A 173 8.45 9.61 4.91
CA VAL A 173 8.04 8.31 5.43
C VAL A 173 8.07 7.33 4.28
N SER A 174 8.85 6.25 4.41
CA SER A 174 8.87 5.16 3.43
C SER A 174 7.86 4.10 3.86
N ILE A 175 7.04 3.64 2.92
CA ILE A 175 6.02 2.61 3.10
C ILE A 175 6.49 1.34 2.39
N SER A 176 6.32 0.20 3.05
CA SER A 176 6.61 -1.13 2.51
C SER A 176 5.43 -2.04 2.79
N LEU A 177 4.95 -2.73 1.76
CA LEU A 177 3.79 -3.60 1.81
C LEU A 177 4.22 -4.99 1.36
N GLU A 178 3.91 -6.00 2.17
CA GLU A 178 3.99 -7.40 1.79
C GLU A 178 2.61 -7.99 1.99
N ILE A 179 1.93 -8.35 0.90
CA ILE A 179 0.50 -8.64 0.92
C ILE A 179 0.26 -10.05 0.38
N GLN A 180 -0.45 -10.85 1.17
CA GLN A 180 -1.06 -12.09 0.72
C GLN A 180 -2.58 -11.91 0.71
N ALA A 181 -3.22 -12.23 -0.41
CA ALA A 181 -4.66 -12.15 -0.56
C ALA A 181 -5.25 -13.49 -0.97
N VAL A 182 -6.48 -13.77 -0.53
CA VAL A 182 -7.24 -14.97 -0.85
C VAL A 182 -8.39 -14.59 -1.76
N LEU A 183 -8.64 -15.38 -2.80
CA LEU A 183 -9.76 -15.15 -3.71
C LEU A 183 -11.08 -15.30 -2.94
N HIS A 184 -11.87 -14.23 -2.96
CA HIS A 184 -13.20 -14.17 -2.38
C HIS A 184 -14.23 -14.37 -3.49
N LYS A 185 -15.02 -15.44 -3.38
CA LYS A 185 -16.06 -15.82 -4.34
C LYS A 185 -17.39 -15.16 -3.98
#